data_AF-V2Y743-F1
#
_entry.id   AF-V2Y743-F1
#
_cell.length_a   1.000
_cell.length_b   1.000
_cell.length_c   1.000
_cell.angle_alpha   90.00
_cell.angle_beta   90.00
_cell.angle_gamma   90.00
#
_symmetry.space_group_name_H-M   'P 1'
#
loop_
_entity.id
_entity.type
_entity.pdbx_description
1 polymer ?
#
loop_
_entity_poly.entity_id
_entity_poly.type
_entity_poly.pdbx_seq_one_letter_code
_entity_poly.pdbx_strand_id
1 'polypeptide(L)'
;MFLKFNCFSEGNTESTEICLFQGIRFNKIGFSVISTEHVKHDYLLPMDNSSYDNFLKMLEKAIAANANIAEITGGHVYRVVKGSFLNIKEAKSANFGLRILDIK
;
A
#
# COMPACT_ATOMS: atom_id res chain seq x y z
N MET A 1 -12.47 5.39 -2.97
CA MET A 1 -11.28 6.23 -2.73
C MET A 1 -10.15 5.77 -3.64
N PHE A 2 -9.34 6.69 -4.14
CA PHE A 2 -8.08 6.41 -4.83
C PHE A 2 -6.91 6.45 -3.86
N LEU A 3 -5.94 5.57 -4.04
CA LEU A 3 -4.68 5.60 -3.31
C LEU A 3 -3.56 6.00 -4.25
N LYS A 4 -2.85 7.07 -3.87
CA LYS A 4 -1.59 7.50 -4.46
C LYS A 4 -0.43 6.89 -3.68
N PHE A 5 0.59 6.39 -4.35
CA PHE A 5 1.79 5.90 -3.68
C PHE A 5 2.99 5.87 -4.61
N ASN A 6 4.18 5.91 -4.02
CA ASN A 6 5.41 5.60 -4.73
C ASN A 6 5.60 4.08 -4.73
N CYS A 7 5.69 3.51 -5.93
CA CYS A 7 5.88 2.09 -6.12
C CYS A 7 7.31 1.79 -6.62
N PHE A 8 7.86 0.68 -6.13
CA PHE A 8 9.01 0.02 -6.72
C PHE A 8 8.53 -1.20 -7.47
N SER A 9 8.94 -1.34 -8.73
CA SER A 9 8.67 -2.53 -9.54
C SER A 9 9.94 -3.35 -9.78
N GLU A 10 9.77 -4.60 -10.20
CA GLU A 10 10.88 -5.46 -10.63
C GLU A 10 11.76 -4.71 -11.65
N GLY A 11 13.08 -4.72 -11.42
CA GLY A 11 14.05 -3.95 -12.21
C GLY A 11 14.40 -2.57 -11.64
N ASN A 12 14.12 -2.31 -10.36
CA ASN A 12 14.46 -1.06 -9.65
C ASN A 12 13.88 0.21 -10.29
N THR A 13 12.76 0.08 -10.99
CA THR A 13 12.06 1.25 -11.53
C THR A 13 11.09 1.78 -10.49
N GLU A 14 11.37 3.00 -10.03
CA GLU A 14 10.47 3.79 -9.20
C GLU A 14 9.43 4.50 -10.08
N SER A 15 8.17 4.45 -9.67
CA SER A 15 7.11 5.24 -10.29
C SER A 15 6.07 5.66 -9.26
N THR A 16 5.37 6.76 -9.50
CA THR A 16 4.21 7.14 -8.69
C THR A 16 2.95 6.64 -9.38
N GLU A 17 2.11 5.92 -8.66
CA GLU A 17 0.85 5.39 -9.16
C GLU A 17 -0.33 5.97 -8.37
N ILE A 18 -1.49 6.05 -9.03
CA ILE A 18 -2.80 6.30 -8.41
C ILE A 18 -3.71 5.14 -8.84
N CYS A 19 -4.19 4.38 -7.88
CA CYS A 19 -5.03 3.21 -8.13
C CYS A 19 -6.35 3.30 -7.35
N LEU A 20 -7.41 2.69 -7.88
CA LEU A 20 -8.65 2.49 -7.15
C LEU A 20 -8.43 1.51 -6.00
N PHE A 21 -8.72 1.95 -4.77
CA PHE A 21 -8.64 1.09 -3.60
C PHE A 21 -9.81 0.12 -3.54
N GLN A 22 -9.52 -1.18 -3.53
CA GLN A 22 -10.52 -2.26 -3.42
C GLN A 22 -10.43 -3.05 -2.11
N GLY A 23 -9.35 -2.91 -1.35
CA GLY A 23 -9.20 -3.56 -0.06
C GLY A 23 -7.73 -3.72 0.35
N ILE A 24 -7.52 -4.11 1.60
CA ILE A 24 -6.20 -4.45 2.13
C ILE A 24 -6.32 -5.71 3.01
N ARG A 25 -5.28 -6.55 3.01
CA ARG A 25 -5.17 -7.71 3.90
C ARG A 25 -3.74 -7.88 4.40
N PHE A 26 -3.58 -8.32 5.64
CA PHE A 26 -2.28 -8.74 6.15
C PHE A 26 -1.96 -10.17 5.71
N ASN A 27 -0.73 -10.39 5.26
CA ASN A 27 -0.19 -11.71 4.99
C ASN A 27 0.84 -12.07 6.07
N LYS A 28 0.74 -13.29 6.62
CA LYS A 28 1.59 -13.80 7.71
C LYS A 28 3.09 -13.79 7.42
N ILE A 29 3.46 -13.60 6.15
CA ILE A 29 4.83 -13.47 5.66
C ILE A 29 5.41 -12.06 5.93
N GLY A 30 4.71 -11.17 6.64
CA GLY A 30 5.22 -9.84 7.03
C GLY A 30 5.01 -8.76 5.97
N PHE A 31 3.94 -8.92 5.18
CA PHE A 31 3.52 -7.94 4.19
C PHE A 31 2.02 -7.72 4.28
N SER A 32 1.60 -6.49 4.02
CA SER A 32 0.20 -6.19 3.70
C SER A 32 0.03 -6.11 2.19
N VAL A 33 -1.08 -6.64 1.68
CA VAL A 33 -1.41 -6.62 0.26
C VAL A 33 -2.55 -5.65 0.03
N ILE A 34 -2.30 -4.60 -0.75
CA ILE A 34 -3.34 -3.69 -1.26
C ILE A 34 -3.92 -4.30 -2.53
N SER A 35 -5.23 -4.42 -2.55
CA SER A 35 -6.00 -4.84 -3.72
C SER A 35 -6.45 -3.59 -4.47
N THR A 36 -6.17 -3.57 -5.78
CA THR A 36 -6.50 -2.48 -6.68
C THR A 36 -7.24 -3.02 -7.91
N GLU A 37 -7.68 -2.12 -8.81
CA GLU A 37 -8.23 -2.48 -10.12
C GLU A 37 -7.27 -3.30 -11.01
N HIS A 38 -5.97 -3.31 -10.70
CA HIS A 38 -4.96 -4.04 -11.45
C HIS A 38 -4.94 -5.53 -11.09
N VAL A 39 -5.73 -6.33 -11.80
CA VAL A 39 -5.89 -7.77 -11.53
C VAL A 39 -4.64 -8.64 -11.72
N LYS A 40 -3.60 -8.12 -12.38
CA LYS A 40 -2.34 -8.83 -12.69
C LYS A 40 -1.22 -8.55 -11.68
N HIS A 41 -1.39 -7.59 -10.78
CA HIS A 41 -0.35 -7.13 -9.88
C HIS A 41 -0.84 -7.18 -8.44
N ASP A 42 0.05 -7.55 -7.52
CA ASP A 42 -0.15 -7.34 -6.09
C ASP A 42 0.73 -6.15 -5.64
N TYR A 43 0.20 -5.34 -4.72
CA TYR A 43 0.89 -4.19 -4.15
C TYR A 43 1.22 -4.49 -2.69
N LEU A 44 2.49 -4.74 -2.41
CA LEU A 44 2.97 -5.21 -1.13
C LEU A 44 3.54 -4.06 -0.30
N LEU A 45 3.16 -3.99 0.97
CA LEU A 45 3.72 -3.06 1.95
C LEU A 45 4.45 -3.88 3.02
N PRO A 46 5.79 -3.79 3.13
CA PRO A 46 6.53 -4.48 4.18
C PRO A 46 6.24 -3.85 5.55
N MET A 47 5.46 -4.55 6.35
CA MET A 47 5.06 -4.10 7.67
C MET A 47 4.73 -5.31 8.54
N ASP A 48 4.93 -5.18 9.86
CA ASP A 48 4.47 -6.19 10.82
C ASP A 48 2.99 -6.03 11.15
N ASN A 49 2.43 -6.98 11.92
CA ASN A 49 1.02 -6.98 12.27
C ASN A 49 0.60 -5.73 13.08
N SER A 50 1.45 -5.26 13.98
CA SER A 50 1.19 -4.03 14.75
C SER A 50 1.13 -2.79 13.86
N SER A 51 2.02 -2.69 12.88
CA SER A 51 2.07 -1.60 11.91
C SER A 51 0.87 -1.67 10.97
N TYR A 52 0.45 -2.88 10.59
CA TYR A 52 -0.78 -3.10 9.83
C TYR A 52 -2.02 -2.61 10.57
N ASP A 53 -2.19 -2.95 11.85
CA ASP A 53 -3.34 -2.50 12.64
C ASP A 53 -3.40 -0.97 12.74
N ASN A 54 -2.24 -0.31 12.87
CA ASN A 54 -2.15 1.14 12.88
C ASN A 54 -2.51 1.75 11.52
N PHE A 55 -1.98 1.18 10.44
CA PHE A 55 -2.29 1.62 9.07
C PHE A 55 -3.78 1.45 8.75
N LEU A 56 -4.38 0.34 9.18
CA LEU A 56 -5.81 0.06 9.01
C LEU A 56 -6.67 1.14 9.67
N LYS A 57 -6.35 1.54 10.91
CA LYS A 57 -7.04 2.64 11.61
C LYS A 57 -6.94 3.98 10.86
N MET A 58 -5.81 4.27 10.22
CA MET A 58 -5.67 5.49 9.40
C MET A 58 -6.55 5.42 8.15
N LEU A 59 -6.60 4.24 7.52
CA LEU A 59 -7.42 3.98 6.34
C LEU A 59 -8.92 4.06 6.65
N GLU A 60 -9.36 3.47 7.76
CA GLU A 60 -10.73 3.58 8.28
C GLU A 60 -11.15 5.03 8.46
N LYS A 61 -10.29 5.85 9.07
CA LYS A 61 -10.55 7.30 9.24
C LYS A 61 -10.68 8.02 7.92
N ALA A 62 -9.83 7.73 6.93
CA ALA A 62 -9.91 8.35 5.61
C ALA A 62 -11.20 7.95 4.87
N ILE A 63 -11.58 6.68 4.94
CA ILE A 63 -12.84 6.17 4.35
C ILE A 63 -14.04 6.81 5.04
N ALA A 64 -14.07 6.86 6.38
CA ALA A 64 -15.14 7.48 7.16
C ALA A 64 -15.26 8.99 6.89
N ALA A 65 -14.17 9.66 6.55
CA ALA A 65 -14.15 11.06 6.13
C ALA A 65 -14.63 11.27 4.68
N ASN A 66 -15.05 10.21 3.97
CA ASN A 66 -15.39 10.23 2.55
C ASN A 66 -14.25 10.78 1.67
N ALA A 67 -13.00 10.49 2.03
CA ALA A 67 -11.85 10.92 1.23
C ALA A 67 -11.93 10.35 -0.20
N ASN A 68 -11.80 11.21 -1.20
CA ASN A 68 -11.76 10.82 -2.60
C ASN A 68 -10.38 10.29 -2.97
N ILE A 69 -9.32 10.92 -2.46
CA ILE A 69 -7.94 10.52 -2.67
C ILE A 69 -7.11 10.61 -1.39
N ALA A 70 -6.30 9.59 -1.14
CA ALA A 70 -5.30 9.57 -0.08
C ALA A 70 -3.96 9.06 -0.61
N GLU A 71 -2.87 9.48 0.01
CA GLU A 71 -1.51 9.09 -0.34
C GLU A 71 -0.90 8.23 0.77
N ILE A 72 -0.34 7.09 0.38
CA ILE A 72 0.48 6.26 1.25
C ILE A 72 1.86 6.89 1.35
N THR A 73 2.32 7.12 2.57
CA THR A 73 3.60 7.77 2.87
C THR A 73 4.49 6.88 3.74
N GLY A 74 5.74 7.28 3.96
CA GLY A 74 6.64 6.62 4.92
C GLY A 74 7.41 5.41 4.40
N GLY A 75 7.17 4.98 3.16
CA GLY A 75 7.90 3.88 2.51
C GLY A 75 7.48 3.68 1.06
N HIS A 76 8.12 2.70 0.41
CA HIS A 76 7.78 2.30 -0.95
C HIS A 76 6.82 1.11 -0.95
N VAL A 77 5.83 1.17 -1.83
CA VAL A 77 4.95 0.03 -2.14
C VAL A 77 5.63 -0.83 -3.18
N TYR A 78 5.66 -2.14 -3.02
CA TYR A 78 6.28 -3.03 -3.99
C TYR A 78 5.23 -3.61 -4.91
N ARG A 79 5.35 -3.35 -6.21
CA ARG A 79 4.47 -3.92 -7.23
C ARG A 79 5.10 -5.20 -7.77
N VAL A 80 4.43 -6.32 -7.54
CA VAL A 80 4.87 -7.65 -8.00
C VAL A 80 3.83 -8.26 -8.92
N VAL A 81 4.24 -9.24 -9.73
CA VAL A 81 3.29 -10.10 -10.45
C VAL A 81 2.40 -10.79 -9.42
N LYS A 82 1.09 -10.87 -9.70
CA LYS A 82 0.12 -11.47 -8.78
C LYS A 82 0.54 -12.87 -8.33
N GLY A 83 0.51 -13.09 -7.02
CA GLY A 83 0.93 -14.35 -6.38
C GLY A 83 2.44 -14.51 -6.21
N SER A 84 3.26 -13.60 -6.75
CA SER A 84 4.68 -13.53 -6.44
C SER A 84 4.89 -12.85 -5.09
N PHE A 85 5.97 -13.23 -4.40
CA PHE A 85 6.39 -12.58 -3.16
C PHE A 85 7.84 -12.14 -3.27
N LEU A 86 8.12 -10.95 -2.77
CA LEU A 86 9.49 -10.52 -2.57
C LEU A 86 10.10 -11.26 -1.39
N ASN A 87 11.40 -11.51 -1.48
CA ASN A 87 12.14 -12.03 -0.35
C ASN A 87 12.18 -10.92 0.73
N ILE A 88 11.65 -11.18 1.93
CA ILE A 88 11.55 -10.19 3.03
C ILE A 88 12.90 -9.50 3.30
N LYS A 89 14.02 -10.20 3.08
CA LYS A 89 15.37 -9.63 3.25
C LYS A 89 15.66 -8.43 2.35
N GLU A 90 14.98 -8.31 1.21
CA GLU A 90 15.10 -7.18 0.28
C GLU A 90 14.14 -6.04 0.62
N ALA A 91 13.03 -6.35 1.32
CA ALA A 91 12.02 -5.38 1.69
C ALA A 91 12.28 -4.83 3.09
N LYS A 92 12.77 -3.59 3.18
CA LYS A 92 12.90 -2.91 4.47
C LYS A 92 11.51 -2.59 5.04
N SER A 93 11.21 -3.08 6.24
CA SER A 93 10.02 -2.67 7.00
C SER A 93 9.97 -1.14 7.08
N ALA A 94 8.81 -0.57 6.79
CA ALA A 94 8.63 0.87 6.75
C ALA A 94 7.45 1.30 7.62
N ASN A 95 7.56 2.50 8.19
CA ASN A 95 6.49 3.11 8.99
C ASN A 95 5.49 3.79 8.06
N PHE A 96 4.64 2.98 7.43
CA PHE A 96 3.64 3.48 6.49
C PHE A 96 2.61 4.38 7.18
N GLY A 97 2.34 5.51 6.53
CA GLY A 97 1.31 6.47 6.93
C GLY A 97 0.31 6.73 5.80
N LEU A 98 -0.74 7.49 6.11
CA LEU A 98 -1.76 7.88 5.15
C LEU A 98 -2.03 9.39 5.24
N ARG A 99 -2.01 10.08 4.10
CA ARG A 99 -2.30 11.52 3.98
C ARG A 99 -3.49 11.75 3.05
N ILE A 100 -4.59 12.33 3.54
CA ILE A 100 -5.73 12.70 2.69
C ILE A 100 -5.33 13.89 1.81
N LEU A 101 -5.63 13.81 0.50
CA LEU A 101 -5.25 14.81 -0.50
C LEU A 101 -6.44 15.58 -1.10
N ASP A 102 -7.65 15.37 -0.58
CA ASP A 102 -8.84 16.08 -1.05
C ASP A 102 -8.65 17.60 -0.99
N ILE A 103 -8.89 18.27 -2.12
CA ILE A 103 -8.90 19.74 -2.21
C ILE A 103 -10.23 20.20 -1.63
N LYS A 104 -10.17 21.02 -0.58
CA LYS A 104 -11.34 21.70 0.00
C LYS A 104 -11.68 22.96 -0.77
#